data_AF-A0AAD5NMM0-F1
#
_entry.id   AF-A0AAD5NMM0-F1
#
_cell.length_a   1.000
_cell.length_b   1.000
_cell.length_c   1.000
_cell.angle_alpha   90.00
_cell.angle_beta   90.00
_cell.angle_gamma   90.00
#
_symmetry.space_group_name_H-M   'P 1'
#
loop_
_entity.id
_entity.type
_entity.pdbx_description
1 polymer ?
#
loop_
_entity_poly.entity_id
_entity_poly.type
_entity_poly.pdbx_seq_one_letter_code
_entity_poly.pdbx_strand_id
1 'polypeptide(L)'
;MKSGNWVAKCLNLNPSCSRLNFAETWWKFFWRLHLPSKVKIFFWKACNNWIPARVNIFAHGMKLIVNCPFCLKKAESTLHALCNCSLLKELQAAYNINGGNKVLNSDSFLDFVISCYALVDVRVFKVFCVMWW
;
A
#
# COMPACT_ATOMS: atom_id res chain seq x y z
N MET A 1 31.81 12.17 -3.94
CA MET A 1 30.46 12.16 -4.53
C MET A 1 30.20 10.78 -5.13
N LYS A 2 29.47 9.89 -4.44
CA LYS A 2 29.18 8.53 -4.93
C LYS A 2 27.75 8.52 -5.49
N SER A 3 27.63 8.41 -6.81
CA SER A 3 26.38 8.41 -7.57
C SER A 3 25.52 7.18 -7.24
N GLY A 4 24.22 7.39 -7.06
CA GLY A 4 23.19 6.42 -6.63
C GLY A 4 22.87 5.28 -7.62
N ASN A 5 23.72 5.04 -8.60
CA ASN A 5 23.47 4.04 -9.65
C ASN A 5 23.70 2.58 -9.19
N TRP A 6 24.29 2.38 -8.01
CA TRP A 6 24.53 1.03 -7.46
C TRP A 6 23.27 0.37 -6.88
N VAL A 7 22.35 1.14 -6.32
CA VAL A 7 21.12 0.59 -5.71
C VAL A 7 20.17 0.03 -6.77
N ALA A 8 20.18 0.61 -7.98
CA ALA A 8 19.38 0.14 -9.09
C ALA A 8 19.82 -1.23 -9.63
N LYS A 9 21.10 -1.61 -9.47
CA LYS A 9 21.64 -2.86 -10.05
C LYS A 9 21.30 -4.11 -9.23
N CYS A 10 20.89 -3.97 -7.97
CA CYS A 10 20.49 -5.10 -7.12
C CYS A 10 19.01 -5.49 -7.26
N LEU A 11 18.19 -4.65 -7.91
CA LEU A 11 16.82 -4.96 -8.26
C LEU A 11 16.78 -5.12 -9.78
N ASN A 12 16.69 -6.34 -10.29
CA ASN A 12 16.38 -6.66 -11.69
C ASN A 12 14.96 -6.18 -12.08
N LEU A 13 14.67 -4.91 -11.86
CA LEU A 13 13.49 -4.24 -12.34
C LEU A 13 13.89 -3.65 -13.69
N ASN A 14 13.34 -4.24 -14.75
CA ASN A 14 13.11 -3.50 -15.98
C ASN A 14 11.67 -2.95 -15.88
N PRO A 15 11.43 -1.80 -15.20
CA PRO A 15 10.13 -1.19 -15.23
C PRO A 15 9.96 -0.58 -16.62
N SER A 16 9.06 -1.16 -17.42
CA SER A 16 8.55 -0.52 -18.63
C SER A 16 8.30 0.97 -18.36
N CYS A 17 8.84 1.86 -19.20
CA CYS A 17 8.75 3.32 -19.05
C CYS A 17 7.30 3.81 -18.82
N SER A 18 6.32 3.07 -19.34
CA SER A 18 4.89 3.32 -19.13
C SER A 18 4.49 3.31 -17.65
N ARG A 19 5.07 2.43 -16.84
CA ARG A 19 4.77 2.32 -15.40
C ARG A 19 5.33 3.50 -14.59
N LEU A 20 6.53 3.98 -14.94
CA LEU A 20 7.12 5.15 -14.30
C LEU A 20 6.30 6.41 -14.60
N ASN A 21 5.89 6.58 -15.87
CA ASN A 21 5.05 7.70 -16.30
C ASN A 21 3.66 7.68 -15.62
N PHE A 22 3.07 6.49 -15.46
CA PHE A 22 1.80 6.34 -14.77
C PHE A 22 1.92 6.67 -13.27
N ALA A 23 2.93 6.14 -12.58
CA ALA A 23 3.13 6.41 -11.15
C ALA A 23 3.38 7.91 -10.88
N GLU A 24 4.14 8.58 -11.74
CA GLU A 24 4.37 10.03 -11.63
C GLU A 24 3.07 10.82 -11.79
N THR A 25 2.26 10.47 -12.80
CA THR A 25 0.96 11.10 -13.06
C THR A 25 -0.01 10.88 -11.91
N TRP A 26 -0.06 9.64 -11.39
CA TRP A 26 -0.87 9.27 -10.23
C TRP A 26 -0.50 10.09 -8.99
N TRP A 27 0.79 10.18 -8.67
CA TRP A 27 1.22 10.95 -7.49
C TRP A 27 0.94 12.44 -7.66
N LYS A 28 1.20 13.03 -8.84
CA LYS A 28 0.82 14.43 -9.12
C LYS A 28 -0.66 14.70 -8.86
N PHE A 29 -1.53 13.78 -9.28
CA PHE A 29 -2.95 13.86 -8.99
C PHE A 29 -3.24 13.74 -7.49
N PHE A 30 -2.72 12.69 -6.84
CA PHE A 30 -2.98 12.40 -5.43
C PHE A 30 -2.53 13.53 -4.50
N TRP A 31 -1.37 14.14 -4.76
CA TRP A 31 -0.87 15.26 -3.98
C TRP A 31 -1.71 16.53 -4.12
N ARG A 32 -2.44 16.71 -5.24
CA ARG A 32 -3.38 17.81 -5.45
C ARG A 32 -4.71 17.63 -4.73
N LEU A 33 -5.01 16.42 -4.23
CA LEU A 33 -6.22 16.20 -3.44
C LEU A 33 -6.17 17.04 -2.16
N HIS A 34 -7.30 17.62 -1.78
CA HIS A 34 -7.45 18.31 -0.52
C HIS A 34 -7.59 17.29 0.61
N LEU A 35 -6.44 16.77 1.07
CA LEU A 35 -6.29 15.80 2.15
C LEU A 35 -5.23 16.31 3.14
N PRO A 36 -5.33 15.99 4.43
CA PRO A 36 -4.28 16.29 5.39
C PRO A 36 -2.93 15.68 4.97
N SER A 37 -1.83 16.41 5.16
CA SER A 37 -0.49 15.94 4.77
C SER A 37 -0.13 14.59 5.40
N LYS A 38 -0.60 14.37 6.63
CA LYS A 38 -0.44 13.12 7.40
C LYS A 38 -0.98 11.91 6.61
N VAL A 39 -2.22 12.02 6.11
CA VAL A 39 -2.87 11.03 5.25
C VAL A 39 -2.08 10.82 3.95
N LYS A 40 -1.64 11.90 3.30
CA LYS A 40 -0.92 11.77 2.04
C LYS A 40 0.41 11.01 2.20
N ILE A 41 1.16 11.34 3.25
CA ILE A 41 2.43 10.69 3.59
C ILE A 41 2.21 9.20 3.88
N PHE A 42 1.12 8.84 4.55
CA PHE A 42 0.76 7.44 4.81
C PHE A 42 0.59 6.62 3.56
N PHE A 43 -0.31 7.07 2.67
CA PHE A 43 -0.62 6.37 1.45
C PHE A 43 0.62 6.31 0.58
N TRP A 44 1.43 7.37 0.54
CA TRP A 44 2.73 7.33 -0.11
C TRP A 44 3.64 6.25 0.47
N LYS A 45 3.81 6.18 1.79
CA LYS A 45 4.61 5.13 2.43
C LYS A 45 4.05 3.73 2.17
N ALA A 46 2.74 3.57 2.29
CA ALA A 46 2.04 2.30 2.11
C ALA A 46 2.19 1.78 0.67
N CYS A 47 1.92 2.63 -0.32
CA CYS A 47 2.01 2.29 -1.73
C CYS A 47 3.46 1.98 -2.17
N ASN A 48 4.46 2.57 -1.51
CA ASN A 48 5.87 2.32 -1.79
C ASN A 48 6.47 1.21 -0.91
N ASN A 49 5.67 0.49 -0.11
CA ASN A 49 6.16 -0.55 0.81
C ASN A 49 7.16 -0.06 1.88
N TRP A 50 7.05 1.21 2.28
CA TRP A 50 7.84 1.81 3.37
C TRP A 50 7.22 1.62 4.76
N ILE A 51 6.02 1.03 4.83
CA ILE A 51 5.42 0.62 6.11
C ILE A 51 6.12 -0.65 6.59
N PRO A 52 6.35 -0.80 7.91
CA PRO A 52 7.02 -1.97 8.49
C PRO A 52 6.14 -3.23 8.44
N ALA A 53 5.83 -3.71 7.24
CA ALA A 53 5.28 -5.04 7.02
C ALA A 53 6.43 -6.05 7.01
N ARG A 54 6.23 -7.27 7.55
CA ARG A 54 7.32 -8.26 7.68
C ARG A 54 8.00 -8.61 6.37
N VAL A 55 7.26 -8.65 5.26
CA VAL A 55 7.86 -8.86 3.92
C VAL A 55 8.84 -7.74 3.57
N ASN A 56 8.49 -6.49 3.88
CA ASN A 56 9.35 -5.33 3.60
C ASN A 56 10.57 -5.33 4.53
N ILE A 57 10.37 -5.62 5.82
CA ILE A 57 11.46 -5.73 6.79
C ILE A 57 12.45 -6.83 6.38
N PHE A 58 11.95 -7.98 5.93
CA PHE A 58 12.78 -9.05 5.40
C PHE A 58 13.57 -8.62 4.16
N ALA A 59 12.93 -7.89 3.24
CA ALA A 59 13.60 -7.33 2.06
C ALA A 59 14.72 -6.33 2.41
N HIS A 60 14.63 -5.67 3.57
CA HIS A 60 15.68 -4.80 4.10
C HIS A 60 16.81 -5.53 4.85
N GLY A 61 16.86 -6.87 4.78
CA GLY A 61 17.97 -7.67 5.29
C GLY A 61 17.82 -8.15 6.73
N MET A 62 16.70 -7.85 7.39
CA MET A 62 16.40 -8.42 8.71
C MET A 62 15.81 -9.83 8.57
N LYS A 63 16.49 -10.83 9.13
CA LYS A 63 16.01 -12.21 9.12
C LYS A 63 14.87 -12.38 10.13
N LEU A 64 13.66 -12.59 9.63
CA LEU A 64 12.46 -12.86 10.43
C LEU A 64 11.46 -13.71 9.64
N ILE A 65 10.50 -14.29 10.34
CA ILE A 65 9.41 -15.06 9.74
C ILE A 65 8.45 -14.08 9.07
N VAL A 66 8.28 -14.19 7.75
CA VAL A 66 7.46 -13.24 6.96
C VAL A 66 5.96 -13.38 7.20
N ASN A 67 5.50 -14.45 7.84
CA ASN A 67 4.10 -14.68 8.17
C ASN A 67 3.56 -13.57 9.08
N CYS A 68 2.32 -13.17 8.83
CA CYS A 68 1.59 -12.21 9.67
C CYS A 68 1.46 -12.75 11.10
N PRO A 69 1.83 -11.97 12.14
CA PRO A 69 1.75 -12.42 13.52
C PRO A 69 0.30 -12.62 14.00
N PHE A 70 -0.66 -11.99 13.32
CA PHE A 70 -2.06 -12.03 13.71
C PHE A 70 -2.79 -13.23 13.11
N CYS A 71 -2.71 -13.41 11.78
CA CYS A 71 -3.43 -14.50 11.13
C CYS A 71 -2.62 -15.79 11.01
N LEU A 72 -1.28 -15.71 11.09
CA LEU A 72 -0.30 -16.80 10.93
C LEU A 72 -0.36 -17.57 9.60
N LYS A 73 -1.31 -17.25 8.71
CA LYS A 73 -1.61 -18.00 7.48
C LYS A 73 -0.86 -17.50 6.25
N LYS A 74 -0.67 -16.19 6.11
CA LYS A 74 -0.10 -15.56 4.91
C LYS A 74 1.09 -14.67 5.26
N ALA A 75 1.98 -14.46 4.29
CA ALA A 75 3.04 -13.47 4.41
C ALA A 75 2.44 -12.06 4.58
N GLU A 76 2.99 -11.29 5.52
CA GLU A 76 2.53 -9.94 5.81
C GLU A 76 3.13 -8.95 4.82
N SER A 77 2.45 -8.81 3.69
CA SER A 77 2.63 -7.67 2.78
C SER A 77 1.94 -6.42 3.35
N THR A 78 2.27 -5.24 2.80
CA THR A 78 1.61 -3.99 3.20
C THR A 78 0.08 -4.07 3.06
N LEU A 79 -0.41 -4.65 1.97
CA LEU A 79 -1.84 -4.86 1.75
C LEU A 79 -2.43 -5.86 2.76
N HIS A 80 -1.68 -6.90 3.14
CA HIS A 80 -2.13 -7.85 4.15
C HIS A 80 -2.22 -7.20 5.54
N ALA A 81 -1.21 -6.43 5.93
CA ALA A 81 -1.17 -5.72 7.20
C ALA A 81 -2.30 -4.69 7.32
N LEU A 82 -2.62 -3.98 6.23
CA LEU A 82 -3.60 -2.88 6.25
C LEU A 82 -5.05 -3.28 5.92
N CYS A 83 -5.27 -4.38 5.18
CA CYS A 83 -6.59 -4.65 4.59
C CYS A 83 -6.99 -6.12 4.60
N ASN A 84 -6.04 -7.02 4.30
CA ASN A 84 -6.36 -8.42 3.99
C ASN A 84 -6.15 -9.41 5.14
N CYS A 85 -5.71 -8.95 6.31
CA CYS A 85 -5.58 -9.80 7.51
C CYS A 85 -6.95 -10.30 7.97
N SER A 86 -7.09 -11.60 8.24
CA SER A 86 -8.37 -12.19 8.67
C SER A 86 -8.85 -11.61 10.00
N LEU A 87 -7.93 -11.40 10.95
CA LEU A 87 -8.24 -10.76 12.22
C LEU A 87 -8.77 -9.33 12.02
N LEU A 88 -8.17 -8.59 11.08
CA LEU A 88 -8.64 -7.24 10.75
C LEU A 88 -10.04 -7.26 10.16
N LYS A 89 -10.37 -8.25 9.32
CA LYS A 89 -11.73 -8.43 8.77
C LYS A 89 -12.75 -8.77 9.84
N GLU A 90 -12.37 -9.60 10.81
CA GLU A 90 -13.22 -9.93 11.95
C GLU A 90 -13.51 -8.69 12.81
N LEU A 91 -12.49 -7.88 13.10
CA LEU A 91 -12.65 -6.61 13.80
C LEU A 91 -13.51 -5.62 12.99
N GLN A 92 -13.27 -5.50 11.68
CA GLN A 92 -14.07 -4.62 10.82
C GLN A 92 -15.54 -5.02 10.84
N ALA A 93 -15.85 -6.31 10.76
CA ALA A 93 -17.21 -6.82 10.87
C ALA A 93 -17.81 -6.54 12.26
N ALA A 94 -17.05 -6.76 13.33
CA ALA A 94 -17.51 -6.54 14.71
C ALA A 94 -17.84 -5.07 15.01
N TYR A 95 -17.08 -4.13 14.44
CA TYR A 95 -17.27 -2.69 14.66
C TYR A 95 -18.05 -1.99 13.54
N ASN A 96 -18.65 -2.74 12.61
CA ASN A 96 -19.38 -2.23 11.44
C ASN A 96 -18.55 -1.22 10.62
N ILE A 97 -17.23 -1.39 10.64
CA ILE A 97 -16.31 -0.61 9.84
C ILE A 97 -16.42 -1.18 8.43
N ASN A 98 -16.99 -0.40 7.50
CA ASN A 98 -17.07 -0.74 6.08
C ASN A 98 -15.66 -0.69 5.43
N GLY A 99 -14.78 -1.57 5.88
CA GLY A 99 -13.42 -1.74 5.40
C GLY A 99 -13.42 -2.54 4.11
N GLY A 100 -13.72 -1.89 2.98
CA GLY A 100 -13.35 -2.32 1.63
C GLY A 100 -13.52 -3.82 1.35
N ASN A 101 -14.75 -4.33 1.47
CA ASN A 101 -15.00 -5.73 1.21
C ASN A 101 -15.10 -5.99 -0.30
N LYS A 102 -14.13 -6.77 -0.79
CA LYS A 102 -13.97 -7.34 -2.14
C LYS A 102 -13.33 -6.40 -3.19
N VAL A 103 -12.07 -6.00 -2.98
CA VAL A 103 -11.20 -5.64 -4.10
C VAL A 103 -10.12 -6.70 -4.26
N LEU A 104 -10.34 -7.45 -5.34
CA LEU A 104 -9.54 -8.38 -6.14
C LEU A 104 -8.06 -8.56 -5.75
N ASN A 105 -7.58 -9.79 -5.93
CA ASN A 105 -6.17 -10.22 -5.98
C ASN A 105 -5.23 -9.11 -6.50
N SER A 106 -4.82 -8.22 -5.61
CA SER A 106 -3.89 -7.13 -5.90
C SER A 106 -2.58 -7.51 -5.23
N ASP A 107 -1.53 -7.57 -6.03
CA ASP A 107 -0.19 -7.95 -5.55
C ASP A 107 0.42 -6.83 -4.68
N SER A 108 -0.04 -5.57 -4.85
CA SER A 108 0.46 -4.40 -4.14
C SER A 108 -0.64 -3.50 -3.56
N PHE A 109 -0.32 -2.76 -2.50
CA PHE A 109 -1.22 -1.77 -1.92
C PHE A 109 -1.53 -0.62 -2.90
N LEU A 110 -0.60 -0.28 -3.80
CA LEU A 110 -0.81 0.75 -4.81
C LEU A 110 -1.94 0.37 -5.77
N ASP A 111 -1.93 -0.86 -6.29
CA ASP A 111 -2.96 -1.35 -7.21
C ASP A 111 -4.34 -1.39 -6.56
N PHE A 112 -4.38 -1.73 -5.26
CA PHE A 112 -5.59 -1.67 -4.46
C PHE A 112 -6.13 -0.22 -4.37
N VAL A 113 -5.28 0.76 -4.04
CA VAL A 113 -5.70 2.17 -3.90
C VAL A 113 -6.18 2.75 -5.23
N ILE A 114 -5.49 2.44 -6.34
CA ILE A 114 -5.90 2.85 -7.69
C ILE A 114 -7.25 2.23 -8.05
N SER A 115 -7.43 0.94 -7.74
CA SER A 115 -8.70 0.24 -7.98
C SER A 115 -9.84 0.84 -7.14
N CYS A 116 -9.60 1.19 -5.88
CA CYS A 116 -10.57 1.92 -5.07
C CYS A 116 -10.95 3.25 -5.70
N TYR A 117 -9.96 4.03 -6.15
CA TYR A 117 -10.23 5.30 -6.84
C TYR A 117 -11.03 5.13 -8.14
N ALA A 118 -10.80 4.05 -8.89
CA ALA A 118 -11.56 3.76 -10.10
C ALA A 118 -13.01 3.33 -9.84
N LEU A 119 -13.29 2.79 -8.66
CA LEU A 119 -14.60 2.24 -8.28
C LEU A 119 -15.48 3.24 -7.50
N VAL A 120 -14.91 4.29 -6.92
CA VAL A 120 -15.64 5.24 -6.08
C VAL A 120 -15.46 6.68 -6.54
N ASP A 121 -16.47 7.53 -6.28
CA ASP A 121 -16.36 8.96 -6.52
C ASP A 121 -15.23 9.59 -5.67
N VAL A 122 -14.61 10.66 -6.19
CA VAL A 122 -13.52 11.38 -5.53
C VAL A 122 -13.86 11.86 -4.12
N ARG A 123 -15.13 12.17 -3.83
CA ARG A 123 -15.57 12.57 -2.48
C ARG A 123 -15.50 11.39 -1.52
N VAL A 124 -16.01 10.23 -1.95
CA VAL A 124 -16.00 8.99 -1.17
C VAL A 124 -14.56 8.51 -0.97
N PHE A 125 -13.72 8.61 -2.00
CA PHE A 125 -12.30 8.28 -1.91
C PHE A 125 -11.57 9.14 -0.86
N LYS A 126 -11.87 10.44 -0.79
CA LYS A 126 -11.27 11.31 0.23
C LYS A 126 -11.68 10.91 1.64
N VAL A 127 -12.96 10.60 1.86
CA VAL A 127 -13.46 10.11 3.15
C VAL A 127 -12.75 8.81 3.52
N PHE A 128 -12.65 7.87 2.57
CA PHE A 128 -11.91 6.64 2.74
C PHE A 128 -10.45 6.87 3.15
N CYS A 129 -9.73 7.77 2.47
CA CYS A 129 -8.35 8.10 2.83
C CYS A 129 -8.22 8.64 4.26
N VAL A 130 -9.16 9.49 4.69
CA VAL A 130 -9.14 10.06 6.05
C VAL A 130 -9.50 9.02 7.10
N MET A 131 -10.44 8.11 6.83
CA MET A 131 -10.83 7.05 7.76
C MET A 131 -9.73 6.02 8.02
N TRP A 132 -8.76 5.89 7.11
CA TRP A 132 -7.68 4.91 7.22
C TRP A 132 -6.38 5.42 7.87
N TRP A 133 -6.29 6.72 8.17
CA TRP A 133 -5.16 7.35 8.88
C TRP A 133 -5.48 7.56 10.35
#